data_AF-A0A2W4RYH2-F1
#
_entry.id   AF-A0A2W4RYH2-F1
#
_cell.length_a   1.000
_cell.length_b   1.000
_cell.length_c   1.000
_cell.angle_alpha   90.00
_cell.angle_beta   90.00
_cell.angle_gamma   90.00
#
_symmetry.space_group_name_H-M   'P 1'
#
loop_
_entity.id
_entity.type
_entity.pdbx_description
1 polymer ?
#
loop_
_entity_poly.entity_id
_entity_poly.type
_entity_poly.pdbx_seq_one_letter_code
_entity_poly.pdbx_strand_id
1 'polypeptide(L)'
;WIACLYVEWGDPRDPASRLQSFASITDEPTPEVAATGHDRVPVNLTWEAALRWLDPSGLGEAELMSLLDQRQGTRYVCREAA
;
A
#
# COMPACT_ATOMS: atom_id res chain seq x y z
N TRP A 1 -5.40 -6.08 2.10
CA TRP A 1 -5.64 -4.97 1.17
C TRP A 1 -4.42 -4.08 1.14
N ILE A 2 -3.78 -3.86 -0.01
CA ILE A 2 -2.52 -3.11 -0.03
C ILE A 2 -2.81 -1.61 -0.04
N ALA A 3 -2.26 -0.89 0.94
CA ALA A 3 -2.33 0.56 0.98
C ALA A 3 -1.53 1.16 -0.18
N CYS A 4 -2.14 2.07 -0.94
CA CYS A 4 -1.52 2.71 -2.09
C CYS A 4 -1.87 4.19 -2.12
N LEU A 5 -0.99 4.97 -2.75
CA LEU A 5 -1.29 6.29 -3.26
C LEU A 5 -1.42 6.21 -4.78
N TYR A 6 -2.45 6.85 -5.33
CA TYR A 6 -2.62 6.96 -6.78
C TYR A 6 -2.41 8.41 -7.21
N VAL A 7 -1.94 8.57 -8.44
CA VAL A 7 -1.89 9.87 -9.10
C VAL A 7 -2.30 9.71 -10.55
N GLU A 8 -2.97 10.74 -11.04
CA GLU A 8 -3.21 10.91 -12.45
C GLU A 8 -2.40 12.11 -12.93
N TRP A 9 -1.71 11.94 -14.04
CA TRP A 9 -0.86 12.96 -14.62
C TRP A 9 -0.92 12.92 -16.15
N GLY A 10 -0.78 14.07 -16.80
CA GLY A 10 -0.76 14.22 -18.27
C GLY A 10 -0.81 15.70 -18.68
N ASP A 11 -0.54 16.00 -19.95
CA ASP A 11 -0.75 17.35 -20.51
C ASP A 11 -2.26 17.61 -20.63
N PRO A 12 -2.81 18.66 -19.98
CA PRO A 12 -4.23 19.00 -20.08
C PRO A 12 -4.72 19.27 -21.51
N ARG A 13 -3.80 19.55 -22.44
CA ARG A 13 -4.09 19.82 -23.86
C ARG A 13 -3.98 18.58 -24.74
N ASP A 14 -3.39 17.49 -24.24
CA ASP A 14 -3.29 16.21 -24.93
C ASP A 14 -3.88 15.08 -24.07
N PRO A 15 -5.17 14.76 -24.25
CA PRO A 15 -5.82 13.69 -23.50
C PRO A 15 -5.16 12.31 -23.63
N ALA A 16 -4.44 12.05 -24.72
CA ALA A 16 -3.76 10.77 -24.93
C ALA A 16 -2.53 10.60 -24.02
N SER A 17 -2.01 11.70 -23.46
CA SER A 17 -0.90 11.69 -22.52
C SER A 17 -1.30 11.33 -21.07
N ARG A 18 -2.60 11.17 -20.80
CA ARG A 18 -3.13 10.86 -19.46
C ARG A 18 -2.64 9.49 -18.99
N LEU A 19 -1.90 9.49 -17.91
CA LEU A 19 -1.36 8.31 -17.24
C LEU A 19 -1.95 8.24 -15.82
N GLN A 20 -2.58 7.11 -15.52
CA GLN A 20 -2.96 6.74 -14.17
C GLN A 20 -1.90 5.80 -13.61
N SER A 21 -1.31 6.17 -12.48
CA SER A 21 -0.27 5.38 -11.82
C SER A 21 -0.51 5.33 -10.33
N PHE A 22 0.11 4.36 -9.66
CA PHE A 22 0.03 4.21 -8.22
C PHE A 22 1.33 3.66 -7.66
N ALA A 23 1.54 3.87 -6.37
CA ALA A 23 2.64 3.28 -5.61
C ALA A 23 2.08 2.65 -4.34
N SER A 24 2.54 1.44 -4.01
CA SER A 24 2.21 0.80 -2.74
C SER A 24 3.01 1.41 -1.60
N ILE A 25 2.33 1.61 -0.46
CA ILE A 25 2.97 1.97 0.80
C ILE A 25 3.56 0.69 1.40
N THR A 26 4.79 0.79 1.87
CA THR A 26 5.56 -0.33 2.40
C THR A 26 6.15 0.06 3.74
N ASP A 27 6.52 -0.93 4.53
CA ASP A 27 7.18 -0.76 5.83
C ASP A 27 8.33 -1.76 5.99
N GLU A 28 8.97 -1.75 7.16
CA GLU A 28 9.99 -2.72 7.58
C GLU A 28 9.54 -4.16 7.33
N PRO A 29 10.46 -5.04 6.89
CA PRO A 29 10.14 -6.39 6.51
C PRO A 29 9.80 -7.22 7.76
N THR A 30 8.88 -8.19 7.62
CA THR A 30 8.71 -9.20 8.66
C THR A 30 9.97 -10.09 8.73
N PRO A 31 10.27 -10.73 9.88
CA PRO A 31 11.50 -11.51 10.02
C PRO A 31 11.70 -12.56 8.94
N GLU A 32 10.62 -13.21 8.48
CA GLU A 32 10.68 -14.21 7.42
C GLU A 32 10.92 -13.61 6.03
N VAL A 33 10.48 -12.38 5.76
CA VAL A 33 10.73 -11.65 4.51
C VAL A 33 12.16 -11.08 4.50
N ALA A 34 12.63 -10.59 5.65
CA ALA A 34 14.01 -10.14 5.82
C ALA A 34 15.00 -11.30 5.62
N ALA A 35 14.68 -12.50 6.13
CA ALA A 35 15.51 -13.69 5.99
C ALA A 35 15.72 -14.14 4.53
N THR A 36 14.84 -13.73 3.61
CA THR A 36 15.00 -14.00 2.17
C THR A 36 15.74 -12.89 1.43
N GLY A 37 16.25 -11.88 2.14
CA GLY A 37 17.04 -10.78 1.58
C GLY A 37 16.24 -9.57 1.10
N HIS A 38 14.93 -9.50 1.41
CA HIS A 38 14.12 -8.33 1.10
C HIS A 38 14.23 -7.26 2.19
N ASP A 39 14.12 -5.99 1.77
CA ASP A 39 14.27 -4.81 2.60
C ASP A 39 12.95 -4.24 3.11
N ARG A 40 11.81 -4.51 2.44
CA ARG A 40 10.50 -3.98 2.79
C ARG A 40 9.36 -4.95 2.49
N VAL A 41 8.23 -4.77 3.18
CA VAL A 41 6.98 -5.47 2.89
C VAL A 41 5.85 -4.47 2.61
N PRO A 42 4.90 -4.75 1.70
CA PRO A 42 3.71 -3.92 1.52
C PRO A 42 2.85 -3.86 2.79
N VAL A 43 2.28 -2.69 3.08
CA VAL A 43 1.31 -2.52 4.17
C VAL A 43 -0.01 -3.19 3.78
N ASN A 44 -0.26 -4.36 4.36
CA ASN A 44 -1.46 -5.17 4.12
C ASN A 44 -2.54 -4.87 5.17
N LEU A 45 -3.42 -3.91 4.88
CA LEU A 45 -4.51 -3.47 5.76
C LEU A 45 -5.57 -4.54 6.02
N THR A 46 -6.19 -4.47 7.21
CA THR A 46 -7.48 -5.12 7.49
C THR A 46 -8.56 -4.62 6.53
N TRP A 47 -9.68 -5.34 6.43
CA TRP A 47 -10.76 -4.93 5.54
C TRP A 47 -11.39 -3.60 6.01
N GLU A 48 -11.60 -3.46 7.30
CA GLU A 48 -12.18 -2.28 7.93
C GLU A 48 -11.30 -1.05 7.74
N ALA A 49 -9.99 -1.21 7.92
CA ALA A 49 -9.03 -0.13 7.68
C ALA A 49 -8.94 0.23 6.20
N ALA A 50 -9.05 -0.74 5.29
CA ALA A 50 -9.06 -0.49 3.85
C ALA A 50 -10.29 0.33 3.42
N LEU A 51 -11.48 0.04 3.96
CA LEU A 51 -12.68 0.83 3.68
C LEU A 51 -12.52 2.28 4.15
N ARG A 52 -11.93 2.51 5.32
CA ARG A 52 -11.62 3.86 5.82
C ARG A 52 -10.51 4.57 5.03
N TRP A 53 -9.54 3.82 4.51
CA TRP A 53 -8.48 4.36 3.66
C TRP A 53 -9.01 4.87 2.32
N LEU A 54 -9.98 4.16 1.74
CA LEU A 54 -10.60 4.53 0.46
C LEU A 54 -11.53 5.75 0.54
N ASP A 55 -12.06 6.05 1.74
CA ASP A 55 -12.86 7.24 2.01
C ASP A 55 -12.24 8.07 3.14
N PRO A 56 -11.25 8.94 2.83
CA PRO A 56 -10.58 9.76 3.84
C PRO A 56 -11.42 10.93 4.34
N SER A 57 -12.68 11.07 3.89
CA SER A 57 -13.53 12.21 4.20
C SER A 57 -13.71 12.36 5.72
N GLY A 58 -13.30 13.52 6.25
CA GLY A 58 -13.40 13.81 7.68
C GLY A 58 -12.29 13.21 8.55
N LEU A 59 -11.31 12.53 7.96
CA LEU A 59 -10.12 12.03 8.67
C LEU A 59 -8.99 13.08 8.60
N GLY A 60 -8.36 13.34 9.74
CA GLY A 60 -7.11 14.09 9.79
C GLY A 60 -5.92 13.25 9.33
N GLU A 61 -4.78 13.91 9.08
CA GLU A 61 -3.54 13.24 8.67
C GLU A 61 -3.09 12.17 9.67
N ALA A 62 -3.11 12.49 10.97
CA ALA A 62 -2.74 11.53 12.02
C ALA A 62 -3.64 10.29 12.03
N GLU A 63 -4.93 10.44 11.75
CA GLU A 63 -5.87 9.32 11.67
C GLU A 63 -5.58 8.45 10.46
N LEU A 64 -5.34 9.06 9.29
CA LEU A 64 -4.93 8.34 8.07
C LEU A 64 -3.64 7.57 8.28
N MET A 65 -2.63 8.17 8.91
CA MET A 65 -1.38 7.50 9.24
C MET A 65 -1.62 6.31 10.18
N SER A 66 -2.49 6.46 11.18
CA SER A 66 -2.81 5.36 12.12
C SER A 66 -3.52 4.17 11.46
N LEU A 67 -4.18 4.36 10.30
CA LEU A 67 -4.76 3.24 9.56
C LEU A 67 -3.68 2.29 9.04
N LEU A 68 -2.47 2.80 8.73
CA LEU A 68 -1.36 1.98 8.22
C LEU A 68 -0.86 0.95 9.24
N ASP A 69 -1.15 1.15 10.52
CA ASP A 69 -0.81 0.20 11.60
C ASP A 69 -1.85 -0.92 11.73
N GLN A 70 -3.04 -0.76 11.14
CA GLN A 70 -4.13 -1.75 11.21
C GLN A 70 -3.94 -2.83 10.14
N ARG A 71 -2.96 -3.69 10.38
CA ARG A 71 -2.50 -4.71 9.42
C ARG A 71 -3.12 -6.08 9.66
N GLN A 72 -3.24 -6.82 8.57
CA GLN A 72 -3.49 -8.26 8.59
C GLN A 72 -2.27 -8.96 9.20
N GLY A 73 -2.49 -9.92 10.12
CA GLY A 73 -1.45 -10.80 10.66
C GLY A 73 -0.99 -11.84 9.64
N THR A 74 -0.45 -11.38 8.51
CA THR A 74 -0.04 -12.22 7.38
C THR A 74 1.29 -12.87 7.65
N ARG A 75 1.41 -14.18 7.41
CA ARG A 75 2.70 -14.89 7.40
C ARG A 75 3.12 -15.16 5.96
N TYR A 76 4.31 -14.71 5.59
CA TYR A 76 4.86 -14.94 4.25
C TYR A 76 5.66 -16.24 4.19
N VAL A 77 5.65 -16.90 3.03
CA VAL A 77 6.46 -18.10 2.77
C VAL A 77 7.06 -17.96 1.38
N CYS A 78 8.37 -17.83 1.30
CA CYS A 78 9.10 -17.92 0.04
C CYS A 78 9.28 -19.40 -0.33
N ARG A 79 9.05 -19.73 -1.59
CA ARG A 79 9.30 -21.06 -2.16
C ARG A 79 10.04 -20.86 -3.46
N GLU A 80 11.02 -21.73 -3.73
CA GLU A 80 11.64 -21.79 -5.04
C GLU A 80 10.60 -22.19 -6.09
N ALA A 81 10.68 -21.55 -7.26
CA ALA A 81 9.87 -21.95 -8.41
C ALA A 81 10.40 -23.30 -8.93
N ALA A 82 9.47 -24.22 -9.25
CA ALA A 82 9.77 -25.54 -9.80
C ALA A 82 10.19 -25.47 -11.27
#